data_AF-A0A1I2EZ54-F1
#
_entry.id   AF-A0A1I2EZ54-F1
#
_cell.length_a   1.000
_cell.length_b   1.000
_cell.length_c   1.000
_cell.angle_alpha   90.00
_cell.angle_beta   90.00
_cell.angle_gamma   90.00
#
_symmetry.space_group_name_H-M   'P 1'
#
loop_
_entity.id
_entity.type
_entity.pdbx_description
1 polymer ?
#
loop_
_entity_poly.entity_id
_entity_poly.type
_entity_poly.pdbx_seq_one_letter_code
_entity_poly.pdbx_strand_id
1 'polypeptide(L)'
;MRPLLSVSLPALALAGVALTASEAHAKGIVLITHGESVLHYDDLTGEAKKFADETTGYEVKVGYLYSHFGVFWLDLWTWDGKYCLYHGDNVWELTPEDAAGLLGVKVDDLGKPLLYRIPLGILLLLGLGVGFALWRRFSRD
;
A
#
# COMPACT_ATOMS: atom_id res chain seq x y z
N MET A 1 -29.99 28.95 14.64
CA MET A 1 -28.69 29.09 13.94
C MET A 1 -27.69 28.23 14.70
N ARG A 2 -27.18 27.14 14.10
CA ARG A 2 -26.26 26.18 14.75
C ARG A 2 -24.81 26.68 14.60
N PRO A 3 -23.95 26.63 15.63
CA PRO A 3 -22.58 27.11 15.51
C PRO A 3 -21.73 26.14 14.67
N LEU A 4 -21.24 26.64 13.54
CA LEU A 4 -20.26 26.05 12.62
C LEU A 4 -18.84 26.03 13.23
N LEU A 5 -18.67 25.52 14.45
CA LEU A 5 -17.41 25.64 15.20
C LEU A 5 -16.69 24.31 15.49
N SER A 6 -17.15 23.17 14.97
CA SER A 6 -16.59 21.86 15.35
C SER A 6 -15.51 21.28 14.42
N VAL A 7 -15.11 21.98 13.34
CA VAL A 7 -14.13 21.46 12.37
C VAL A 7 -12.77 22.19 12.45
N SER A 8 -12.72 23.36 13.09
CA SER A 8 -11.50 24.19 13.14
C SER A 8 -10.45 23.69 14.12
N LEU A 9 -10.84 23.01 15.21
CA LEU A 9 -9.93 22.48 16.23
C LEU A 9 -8.96 21.40 15.71
N PRO A 10 -9.39 20.34 14.99
CA PRO A 10 -8.46 19.34 14.46
C PRO A 10 -7.56 19.93 13.35
N ALA A 11 -8.07 20.87 12.55
CA ALA A 11 -7.28 21.55 11.52
C ALA A 11 -6.16 22.44 12.13
N LEU A 12 -6.46 23.17 13.21
CA LEU A 12 -5.45 23.94 13.94
C LEU A 12 -4.40 23.05 14.61
N ALA A 13 -4.82 21.90 15.15
CA ALA A 13 -3.90 20.94 15.76
C ALA A 13 -2.94 20.34 14.72
N LEU A 14 -3.45 19.97 13.53
CA LEU A 14 -2.62 19.46 12.43
C LEU A 14 -1.65 20.53 11.91
N ALA A 15 -2.11 21.78 11.77
CA ALA A 15 -1.28 22.92 11.37
C ALA A 15 -0.20 23.22 12.41
N GLY A 16 -0.52 23.11 13.71
CA GLY A 16 0.46 23.28 14.79
C GLY A 16 1.58 22.24 14.75
N VAL A 17 1.26 20.97 14.44
CA VAL A 17 2.27 19.91 14.27
C VAL A 17 3.12 20.13 13.01
N ALA A 18 2.53 20.63 11.93
CA ALA A 18 3.28 20.95 10.70
C ALA A 18 4.27 22.12 10.91
N LEU A 19 3.93 23.07 11.78
CA LEU A 19 4.76 24.24 12.09
C LEU A 19 5.86 23.95 13.13
N THR A 20 5.79 22.83 13.86
CA THR A 20 6.86 22.35 14.75
C THR A 20 7.80 21.36 14.06
N ALA A 21 7.77 21.29 12.72
CA ALA A 21 8.72 20.50 11.96
C ALA A 21 10.15 20.99 12.22
N SER A 22 10.86 20.28 13.09
CA SER A 22 12.30 20.41 13.29
C SER A 22 13.03 20.22 11.97
N GLU A 23 14.19 20.88 11.80
CA GLU A 23 15.10 20.58 10.69
C GLU A 23 15.40 19.08 10.67
N ALA A 24 15.11 18.44 9.53
CA ALA A 24 15.41 17.03 9.31
C ALA A 24 16.93 16.87 9.15
N HIS A 25 17.63 16.69 10.26
CA HIS A 25 19.06 16.46 10.28
C HIS A 25 19.34 15.03 9.77
N ALA A 26 19.53 14.86 8.46
CA ALA A 26 19.78 13.58 7.83
C ALA A 26 21.20 13.05 8.15
N LYS A 27 21.40 12.53 9.37
CA LYS A 27 22.49 11.59 9.66
C LYS A 27 22.07 10.24 9.09
N GLY A 28 22.40 9.98 7.82
CA GLY A 28 21.86 8.91 6.98
C GLY A 28 22.19 7.48 7.42
N ILE A 29 21.50 6.99 8.45
CA ILE A 29 21.42 5.56 8.79
C ILE A 29 20.11 4.97 8.27
N VAL A 30 19.07 5.79 8.10
CA VAL A 30 17.70 5.34 7.75
C VAL A 30 17.36 5.76 6.33
N LEU A 31 17.02 4.79 5.48
CA LEU A 31 16.53 5.02 4.12
C LEU A 31 15.01 5.13 4.14
N ILE A 32 14.46 6.26 3.70
CA ILE A 32 13.03 6.42 3.48
C ILE A 32 12.75 6.19 2.01
N THR A 33 11.83 5.28 1.70
CA THR A 33 11.45 4.92 0.33
C THR A 33 10.00 5.32 0.05
N HIS A 34 9.71 5.73 -1.18
CA HIS A 34 8.37 5.97 -1.67
C HIS A 34 8.35 5.76 -3.17
N GLY A 35 7.20 5.35 -3.71
CA GLY A 35 7.05 5.11 -5.14
C GLY A 35 5.92 4.14 -5.43
N GLU A 36 5.98 3.53 -6.60
CA GLU A 36 5.10 2.47 -7.03
C GLU A 36 5.84 1.13 -7.01
N SER A 37 5.12 0.08 -6.67
CA SER A 37 5.63 -1.28 -6.65
C SER A 37 4.55 -2.24 -7.15
N VAL A 38 4.99 -3.36 -7.71
CA VAL A 38 4.09 -4.41 -8.20
C VAL A 38 4.28 -5.66 -7.34
N LEU A 39 3.21 -6.07 -6.68
CA LEU A 39 3.13 -7.39 -6.06
C LEU A 39 2.68 -8.38 -7.12
N HIS A 40 3.40 -9.50 -7.24
CA HIS A 40 2.93 -10.61 -8.05
C HIS A 40 1.58 -11.12 -7.51
N TYR A 41 0.60 -11.25 -8.41
CA TYR A 41 -0.75 -11.69 -8.06
C TYR A 41 -0.97 -13.14 -8.48
N ASP A 42 -0.86 -13.41 -9.77
CA ASP A 42 -1.00 -14.76 -10.34
C ASP A 42 -0.36 -14.86 -11.73
N ASP A 43 -0.10 -16.08 -12.18
CA ASP A 43 0.37 -16.38 -13.52
C ASP A 43 -0.79 -16.60 -14.49
N LEU A 44 -0.69 -16.06 -15.71
CA LEU A 44 -1.67 -16.33 -16.76
C LEU A 44 -1.46 -17.73 -17.33
N THR A 45 -2.56 -18.40 -17.71
CA THR A 45 -2.52 -19.72 -18.35
C THR A 45 -3.37 -19.76 -19.62
N GLY A 46 -3.09 -20.74 -20.49
CA GLY A 46 -3.94 -21.05 -21.65
C GLY A 46 -4.06 -19.92 -22.69
N GLU A 47 -5.29 -19.70 -23.14
CA GLU A 47 -5.62 -18.70 -24.17
C GLU A 47 -5.45 -17.26 -23.67
N ALA A 48 -5.77 -16.99 -22.40
CA ALA A 48 -5.60 -15.66 -21.80
C ALA A 48 -4.14 -15.23 -21.78
N LYS A 49 -3.21 -16.15 -21.47
CA LYS A 49 -1.77 -15.89 -21.57
C LYS A 49 -1.36 -15.51 -22.99
N LYS A 50 -1.75 -16.32 -23.98
CA LYS A 50 -1.41 -16.05 -25.39
C LYS A 50 -1.95 -14.71 -25.85
N PHE A 51 -3.21 -14.41 -25.52
CA PHE A 51 -3.83 -13.12 -25.87
C PHE A 51 -3.09 -11.94 -25.23
N ALA A 52 -2.74 -12.03 -23.95
CA ALA A 52 -2.01 -10.99 -23.24
C ALA A 52 -0.58 -10.80 -23.79
N ASP A 53 0.12 -11.90 -24.06
CA ASP A 53 1.48 -11.88 -24.59
C ASP A 53 1.52 -11.33 -26.02
N GLU A 54 0.56 -11.70 -26.87
CA GLU A 54 0.42 -11.17 -28.24
C GLU A 54 0.04 -9.68 -28.25
N THR A 55 -0.83 -9.25 -27.33
CA THR A 55 -1.29 -7.85 -27.24
C THR A 55 -0.20 -6.94 -26.71
N THR A 56 0.58 -7.39 -25.72
CA THR A 56 1.63 -6.58 -25.09
C THR A 56 3.00 -6.72 -25.77
N GLY A 57 3.23 -7.84 -26.46
CA GLY A 57 4.52 -8.19 -27.06
C GLY A 57 5.54 -8.77 -26.07
N TYR A 58 5.13 -9.05 -24.83
CA TYR A 58 5.98 -9.55 -23.75
C TYR A 58 5.35 -10.75 -23.05
N GLU A 59 6.15 -11.59 -22.41
CA GLU A 59 5.61 -12.63 -21.51
C GLU A 59 5.16 -11.97 -20.19
N VAL A 60 3.87 -11.65 -20.10
CA VAL A 60 3.30 -10.86 -19.01
C VAL A 60 2.66 -11.74 -17.93
N LYS A 61 2.61 -11.18 -16.71
CA LYS A 61 1.97 -11.80 -15.55
C LYS A 61 0.95 -10.84 -14.94
N VAL A 62 0.01 -11.35 -14.15
CA VAL A 62 -0.92 -10.51 -13.40
C VAL A 62 -0.25 -10.06 -12.10
N GLY A 63 -0.28 -8.75 -11.88
CA GLY A 63 0.23 -8.10 -10.69
C GLY A 63 -0.83 -7.24 -10.01
N TYR A 64 -0.46 -6.74 -8.85
CA TYR A 64 -1.16 -5.71 -8.11
C TYR A 64 -0.21 -4.53 -7.94
N LEU A 65 -0.43 -3.48 -8.73
CA LEU A 65 0.31 -2.22 -8.67
C LEU A 65 -0.21 -1.41 -7.48
N TYR A 66 0.68 -0.86 -6.65
CA TYR A 66 0.31 0.00 -5.54
C TYR A 66 1.37 1.07 -5.28
N SER A 67 0.92 2.20 -4.74
CA SER A 67 1.79 3.21 -4.18
C SER A 67 2.18 2.85 -2.75
N HIS A 68 3.41 3.18 -2.35
CA HIS A 68 3.91 2.88 -1.01
C HIS A 68 4.76 4.00 -0.41
N PHE A 69 4.82 3.98 0.93
CA PHE A 69 5.79 4.69 1.75
C PHE A 69 6.43 3.67 2.70
N GLY A 70 7.76 3.66 2.74
CA GLY A 70 8.52 2.63 3.42
C GLY A 70 9.78 3.15 4.09
N VAL A 71 10.36 2.26 4.90
CA VAL A 71 11.67 2.46 5.52
C VAL A 71 12.51 1.24 5.17
N PHE A 72 13.67 1.48 4.56
CA PHE A 72 14.48 0.48 3.89
C PHE A 72 13.64 -0.33 2.87
N TRP A 73 13.65 -1.66 2.98
CA TRP A 73 12.91 -2.60 2.14
C TRP A 73 11.50 -2.91 2.67
N LEU A 74 11.04 -2.20 3.71
CA LEU A 74 9.72 -2.44 4.33
C LEU A 74 8.73 -1.37 3.93
N ASP A 75 7.67 -1.79 3.23
CA ASP A 75 6.51 -0.96 2.92
C ASP A 75 5.65 -0.80 4.19
N LEU A 76 5.70 0.39 4.79
CA LEU A 76 4.98 0.69 6.02
C LEU A 76 3.52 1.06 5.75
N TRP A 77 3.29 1.75 4.64
CA TRP A 77 1.97 2.18 4.22
C TRP A 77 1.81 1.98 2.71
N THR A 78 0.66 1.47 2.29
CA THR A 78 0.34 1.20 0.88
C THR A 78 -1.03 1.76 0.53
N TRP A 79 -1.19 2.27 -0.69
CA TRP A 79 -2.45 2.84 -1.19
C TRP A 79 -2.55 2.73 -2.72
N ASP A 80 -3.69 3.16 -3.26
CA ASP A 80 -3.99 3.19 -4.71
C ASP A 80 -3.73 1.86 -5.45
N GLY A 81 -4.09 0.75 -4.81
CA GLY A 81 -3.91 -0.58 -5.34
C GLY A 81 -4.82 -0.92 -6.52
N LYS A 82 -4.24 -1.29 -7.66
CA LYS A 82 -4.93 -1.67 -8.90
C LYS A 82 -4.37 -2.99 -9.45
N TYR A 83 -5.19 -3.73 -10.20
CA TYR A 83 -4.70 -4.88 -10.96
C TYR A 83 -3.90 -4.39 -12.17
N CYS A 84 -2.88 -5.13 -12.57
CA CYS A 84 -2.09 -4.80 -13.75
C CYS A 84 -1.54 -6.05 -14.43
N LEU A 85 -1.15 -5.90 -15.70
CA LEU A 85 -0.15 -6.77 -16.32
C LEU A 85 1.22 -6.16 -16.13
N TYR A 86 2.24 -6.97 -15.93
CA TYR A 86 3.60 -6.48 -15.82
C TYR A 86 4.63 -7.41 -16.46
N HIS A 87 5.71 -6.79 -16.97
CA HIS A 87 6.93 -7.48 -17.43
C HIS A 87 8.14 -6.57 -17.23
N GLY A 88 9.03 -6.95 -16.30
CA GLY A 88 10.12 -6.08 -15.86
C GLY A 88 9.57 -4.77 -15.31
N ASP A 89 9.99 -3.65 -15.91
CA ASP A 89 9.54 -2.30 -15.55
C ASP A 89 8.29 -1.83 -16.32
N ASN A 90 7.78 -2.64 -17.26
CA ASN A 90 6.58 -2.30 -18.01
C ASN A 90 5.33 -2.73 -17.24
N VAL A 91 4.36 -1.82 -17.13
CA VAL A 91 3.11 -2.04 -16.41
C VAL A 91 1.93 -1.54 -17.24
N TRP A 92 0.87 -2.34 -17.30
CA TRP A 92 -0.40 -1.99 -17.93
C TRP A 92 -1.52 -2.15 -16.91
N GLU A 93 -2.14 -1.04 -16.50
CA GLU A 93 -3.25 -1.07 -15.56
C GLU A 93 -4.45 -1.83 -16.14
N LEU A 94 -5.10 -2.64 -15.31
CA LEU A 94 -6.30 -3.39 -15.65
C LEU A 94 -7.48 -2.94 -14.80
N THR A 95 -8.66 -2.97 -15.40
CA THR A 95 -9.89 -2.92 -14.62
C THR A 95 -10.09 -4.24 -13.87
N PRO A 96 -10.85 -4.25 -12.76
CA PRO A 96 -11.21 -5.51 -12.08
C PRO A 96 -11.92 -6.50 -13.02
N GLU A 97 -12.72 -6.01 -13.96
CA GLU A 97 -13.42 -6.82 -14.95
C GLU A 97 -12.44 -7.51 -15.91
N ASP A 98 -11.45 -6.78 -16.41
CA ASP A 98 -10.40 -7.32 -17.30
C ASP A 98 -9.53 -8.33 -16.57
N ALA A 99 -9.12 -8.02 -15.33
CA ALA A 99 -8.33 -8.93 -14.50
C ALA A 99 -9.09 -10.23 -14.22
N ALA A 100 -10.37 -10.14 -13.86
CA ALA A 100 -11.23 -11.30 -13.62
C ALA A 100 -11.39 -12.14 -14.89
N GLY A 101 -11.60 -11.49 -16.04
CA GLY A 101 -11.72 -12.15 -17.34
C GLY A 101 -10.44 -12.90 -17.72
N LEU A 102 -9.27 -12.29 -17.51
CA LEU A 102 -7.97 -12.91 -17.80
C LEU A 102 -7.65 -14.08 -16.87
N LEU A 103 -8.07 -14.00 -15.61
CA LEU A 103 -7.86 -15.06 -14.61
C LEU A 103 -8.96 -16.14 -14.64
N GLY A 104 -10.03 -15.95 -15.41
CA GLY A 104 -11.16 -16.88 -15.48
C GLY A 104 -11.94 -16.99 -14.16
N VAL A 105 -11.92 -15.95 -13.34
CA VAL A 105 -12.62 -15.88 -12.04
C VAL A 105 -13.74 -14.84 -12.09
N LYS A 106 -14.61 -14.81 -11.08
CA LYS A 106 -15.60 -13.72 -10.95
C LYS A 106 -14.91 -12.49 -10.36
N VAL A 107 -15.41 -11.30 -10.70
CA VAL A 107 -14.93 -10.04 -10.13
C VAL A 107 -15.02 -10.04 -8.59
N ASP A 108 -16.06 -10.65 -8.02
CA ASP A 108 -16.21 -10.76 -6.57
C ASP A 108 -15.19 -11.70 -5.90
N ASP A 109 -14.60 -12.62 -6.66
CA ASP A 109 -13.57 -13.55 -6.18
C ASP A 109 -12.16 -12.93 -6.24
N LEU A 110 -12.01 -11.75 -6.86
CA LEU A 110 -10.76 -11.00 -6.89
C LEU A 110 -10.45 -10.40 -5.51
N GLY A 111 -9.69 -11.14 -4.71
CA GLY A 111 -9.16 -10.66 -3.43
C GLY A 111 -7.96 -9.74 -3.59
N LYS A 112 -7.75 -8.80 -2.66
CA LYS A 112 -6.50 -8.00 -2.62
C LYS A 112 -5.40 -8.76 -1.89
N PRO A 113 -4.11 -8.63 -2.29
CA PRO A 113 -3.00 -9.22 -1.55
C PRO A 113 -3.00 -8.85 -0.07
N LEU A 114 -2.67 -9.81 0.81
CA LEU A 114 -2.79 -9.63 2.26
C LEU A 114 -1.93 -8.48 2.80
N LEU A 115 -0.68 -8.37 2.35
CA LEU A 115 0.26 -7.33 2.78
C LEU A 115 -0.13 -5.94 2.29
N TYR A 116 -0.84 -5.84 1.16
CA TYR A 116 -1.46 -4.59 0.74
C TYR A 116 -2.68 -4.23 1.63
N ARG A 117 -3.49 -5.24 1.99
CA ARG A 117 -4.68 -5.03 2.82
C ARG A 117 -4.33 -4.63 4.25
N ILE A 118 -3.23 -5.15 4.78
CA ILE A 118 -2.75 -4.88 6.14
C ILE A 118 -1.31 -4.38 6.03
N PRO A 119 -1.11 -3.07 5.80
CA PRO A 119 0.21 -2.48 5.74
C PRO A 119 1.01 -2.77 7.02
N LEU A 120 2.30 -3.07 6.87
CA LEU A 120 3.16 -3.47 8.00
C LEU A 120 3.24 -2.39 9.08
N GLY A 121 3.11 -1.11 8.71
CA GLY A 121 3.07 0.00 9.65
C GLY A 121 1.94 -0.13 10.68
N ILE A 122 0.78 -0.67 10.31
CA ILE A 122 -0.32 -0.90 11.25
C ILE A 122 0.08 -1.96 12.30
N LEU A 123 0.69 -3.05 11.86
CA LEU A 123 1.15 -4.12 12.75
C LEU A 123 2.21 -3.60 13.73
N LEU A 124 3.13 -2.76 13.25
CA LEU A 124 4.14 -2.11 14.09
C LEU A 124 3.50 -1.17 15.12
N LEU A 125 2.54 -0.34 14.72
CA LEU A 125 1.83 0.56 15.64
C LEU A 125 1.05 -0.21 16.72
N LEU A 126 0.37 -1.29 16.34
CA LEU A 126 -0.33 -2.16 17.30
C LEU A 126 0.64 -2.83 18.27
N GLY A 127 1.75 -3.39 17.76
CA GLY A 127 2.79 -4.01 18.58
C GLY A 127 3.41 -3.03 19.58
N LEU A 128 3.76 -1.82 19.12
CA LEU A 128 4.29 -0.76 19.98
C LEU A 128 3.25 -0.30 21.02
N GLY A 129 1.98 -0.17 20.65
CA GLY A 129 0.91 0.20 21.56
C GLY A 129 0.70 -0.84 22.67
N VAL A 130 0.66 -2.12 22.32
CA VAL A 130 0.56 -3.22 23.29
C VAL A 130 1.79 -3.27 24.19
N GLY A 131 2.99 -3.18 23.61
CA GLY A 131 4.25 -3.15 24.35
C GLY A 131 4.31 -1.99 25.35
N PHE A 132 3.91 -0.79 24.93
CA PHE A 132 3.84 0.39 25.79
C PHE A 132 2.82 0.21 26.93
N ALA A 133 1.64 -0.34 26.64
CA ALA A 133 0.62 -0.60 27.66
C ALA A 133 1.10 -1.62 28.71
N LEU A 134 1.76 -2.70 28.28
CA LEU A 134 2.35 -3.69 29.18
C LEU A 134 3.48 -3.08 30.00
N TRP A 135 4.40 -2.35 29.38
CA TRP A 135 5.49 -1.67 30.09
C TRP A 135 4.97 -0.69 31.15
N ARG A 136 3.94 0.10 30.82
CA ARG A 136 3.28 1.01 31.76
C ARG A 136 2.63 0.25 32.92
N ARG A 137 2.07 -0.93 32.67
CA ARG A 137 1.48 -1.77 33.72
C ARG A 137 2.55 -2.27 34.68
N PHE A 138 3.64 -2.84 34.17
CA PHE A 138 4.73 -3.39 35.00
C PHE A 138 5.59 -2.32 35.69
N SER A 139 5.68 -1.10 35.14
CA SER A 139 6.46 -0.01 35.75
C SER A 139 5.69 0.78 36.82
N ARG A 140 4.43 0.42 37.08
CA ARG A 140 3.57 1.04 38.11
C ARG A 140 3.43 0.19 39.37
N ASP A 141 3.92 -1.05 39.32
CA ASP A 141 4.08 -1.96 40.47
C ASP A 141 5.52 -1.83 41.02
#